data_AF-D5T053-F1
#
_entry.id   AF-D5T053-F1
#
_cell.length_a   1.000
_cell.length_b   1.000
_cell.length_c   1.000
_cell.angle_alpha   90.00
_cell.angle_beta   90.00
_cell.angle_gamma   90.00
#
_symmetry.space_group_name_H-M   'P 1'
#
loop_
_entity.id
_entity.type
_entity.pdbx_description
1 polymer ?
#
loop_
_entity_poly.entity_id
_entity_poly.type
_entity_poly.pdbx_seq_one_letter_code
_entity_poly.pdbx_strand_id
1 'polypeptide(L)'
;MTSKLVSKGIITKSRLENNAKRSALSLTNEELKVFYEHMNQQTYLENELENVINEFSTEELTKITLLMSKIEDVWDNLPWNPANTKG
;
A
#
# COMPACT_ATOMS: atom_id res chain seq x y z
N MET A 1 -4.49 -2.52 13.79
CA MET A 1 -4.75 -1.40 12.86
C MET A 1 -6.16 -0.85 13.01
N THR A 2 -7.21 -1.66 12.77
CA THR A 2 -8.63 -1.23 12.87
C THR A 2 -9.02 -0.63 14.21
N SER A 3 -8.61 -1.23 15.34
CA SER A 3 -8.89 -0.69 16.68
C SER A 3 -8.34 0.72 16.90
N LYS A 4 -7.16 1.01 16.32
CA LYS A 4 -6.51 2.33 16.37
C LYS A 4 -7.24 3.35 15.51
N LEU A 5 -7.82 2.94 14.39
CA LEU A 5 -8.62 3.81 13.52
C LEU A 5 -9.97 4.13 14.17
N VAL A 6 -10.61 3.14 14.80
CA VAL A 6 -11.83 3.35 15.59
C VAL A 6 -11.56 4.29 16.78
N SER A 7 -10.48 4.07 17.54
CA SER A 7 -10.14 4.93 18.68
C SER A 7 -9.81 6.37 18.30
N LYS A 8 -9.40 6.59 17.04
CA LYS A 8 -9.14 7.93 16.49
C LYS A 8 -10.37 8.57 15.86
N GLY A 9 -11.53 7.89 15.85
CA GLY A 9 -12.73 8.40 15.19
C GLY A 9 -12.68 8.38 13.66
N ILE A 10 -11.73 7.64 13.07
CA ILE A 10 -11.54 7.61 11.61
C ILE A 10 -12.59 6.73 10.93
N ILE A 11 -12.89 5.59 11.58
CA ILE A 11 -13.86 4.63 11.09
C ILE A 11 -14.85 4.26 12.20
N THR A 12 -16.09 3.99 11.81
CA THR A 12 -17.11 3.38 12.64
C THR A 12 -17.25 1.91 12.31
N LYS A 13 -17.63 1.11 13.32
CA LYS A 13 -17.90 -0.32 13.18
C LYS A 13 -19.37 -0.58 13.49
N SER A 14 -20.12 -1.04 12.50
CA SER A 14 -21.53 -1.42 12.65
C SER A 14 -21.69 -2.94 12.50
N ARG A 15 -22.55 -3.55 13.31
CA ARG A 15 -22.86 -4.98 13.21
C ARG A 15 -23.85 -5.19 12.08
N LEU A 16 -23.63 -6.20 11.24
CA LEU A 16 -24.57 -6.53 10.17
C LEU A 16 -25.78 -7.25 10.75
N GLU A 17 -27.00 -6.78 10.44
CA GLU A 17 -28.24 -7.34 10.98
C GLU A 17 -28.41 -8.82 10.62
N ASN A 18 -27.96 -9.21 9.42
CA ASN A 18 -28.11 -10.58 8.91
C ASN A 18 -26.99 -11.54 9.35
N ASN A 19 -25.93 -11.02 10.00
CA ASN A 19 -24.85 -11.87 10.50
C ASN A 19 -24.15 -11.22 11.69
N ALA A 20 -24.56 -11.65 12.87
CA ALA A 20 -24.09 -11.17 14.15
C ALA A 20 -22.56 -11.37 14.37
N LYS A 21 -21.89 -12.22 13.58
CA LYS A 21 -20.42 -12.41 13.63
C LYS A 21 -19.65 -11.48 12.68
N ARG A 22 -20.35 -10.73 11.81
CA ARG A 22 -19.74 -9.83 10.84
C ARG A 22 -20.03 -8.37 11.20
N SER A 23 -19.07 -7.51 10.87
CA SER A 23 -19.20 -6.07 11.06
C SER A 23 -18.74 -5.35 9.81
N ALA A 24 -19.46 -4.31 9.44
CA ALA A 24 -19.03 -3.36 8.44
C ALA A 24 -18.14 -2.30 9.09
N LEU A 25 -17.16 -1.82 8.33
CA LEU A 25 -16.35 -0.66 8.68
C LEU A 25 -16.68 0.43 7.68
N SER A 26 -16.92 1.64 8.18
CA SER A 26 -17.25 2.79 7.35
C SER A 26 -16.46 4.00 7.84
N LEU A 27 -15.96 4.82 6.92
CA LEU A 27 -15.37 6.11 7.27
C LEU A 27 -16.43 7.00 7.93
N THR A 28 -15.99 7.87 8.82
CA THR A 28 -16.87 8.95 9.28
C THR A 28 -17.02 10.00 8.18
N ASN A 29 -18.08 10.81 8.25
CA ASN A 29 -18.33 11.84 7.26
C ASN A 29 -17.20 12.89 7.18
N GLU A 30 -16.54 13.17 8.30
CA GLU A 30 -15.39 14.07 8.37
C GLU A 30 -14.19 13.48 7.62
N GLU A 31 -13.96 12.18 7.80
CA GLU A 31 -12.79 11.47 7.30
C GLU A 31 -12.94 11.03 5.84
N LEU A 32 -14.16 11.08 5.30
CA LEU A 32 -14.37 11.01 3.85
C LEU A 32 -13.62 12.12 3.11
N LYS A 33 -13.51 13.34 3.68
CA LYS A 33 -12.75 14.43 3.04
C LYS A 33 -11.27 14.11 2.97
N VAL A 34 -10.72 13.58 4.07
CA VAL A 34 -9.31 13.13 4.13
C VAL A 34 -9.06 12.01 3.14
N PHE A 35 -10.00 11.07 3.01
CA PHE A 35 -9.94 10.01 2.01
C PHE A 35 -9.90 10.55 0.58
N TYR A 36 -10.80 11.47 0.22
CA TYR A 36 -10.80 12.06 -1.12
C TYR A 36 -9.55 12.87 -1.41
N GLU A 37 -9.03 13.60 -0.43
CA GLU A 37 -7.76 14.32 -0.55
C GLU A 37 -6.60 13.35 -0.80
N HIS A 38 -6.49 12.27 -0.01
CA HIS A 38 -5.47 11.25 -0.24
C HIS A 38 -5.63 10.55 -1.60
N MET A 39 -6.86 10.34 -2.06
CA MET A 39 -7.13 9.79 -3.39
C MET A 39 -6.63 10.73 -4.49
N ASN A 40 -6.87 12.03 -4.37
CA ASN A 40 -6.37 13.02 -5.31
C ASN A 40 -4.84 13.07 -5.32
N GLN A 41 -4.22 13.03 -4.14
CA GLN A 41 -2.76 12.98 -4.00
C GLN A 41 -2.17 11.72 -4.65
N GLN A 42 -2.81 10.57 -4.45
CA GLN A 42 -2.40 9.31 -5.07
C GLN A 42 -2.50 9.39 -6.59
N THR A 43 -3.62 9.90 -7.14
CA THR A 43 -3.78 10.07 -8.59
C THR A 43 -2.76 11.05 -9.16
N TYR A 44 -2.47 12.15 -8.47
CA TYR A 44 -1.41 13.07 -8.89
C TYR A 44 -0.05 12.36 -8.97
N LEU A 45 0.32 11.62 -7.93
CA LEU A 45 1.58 10.88 -7.90
C LEU A 45 1.66 9.82 -9.00
N GLU A 46 0.58 9.07 -9.24
CA GLU A 46 0.52 8.07 -10.30
C GLU A 46 0.77 8.68 -11.67
N ASN A 47 0.13 9.82 -11.97
CA ASN A 47 0.31 10.52 -13.24
C ASN A 47 1.74 11.06 -13.40
N GLU A 48 2.31 11.67 -12.37
CA GLU A 48 3.69 12.17 -12.42
C GLU A 48 4.69 11.03 -12.61
N LEU A 49 4.50 9.91 -11.91
CA LEU A 49 5.36 8.73 -12.06
C LEU A 49 5.20 8.09 -13.44
N GLU A 50 3.99 8.02 -13.98
CA GLU A 50 3.74 7.53 -15.34
C GLU A 50 4.47 8.40 -16.36
N ASN A 51 4.45 9.72 -16.21
CA ASN A 51 5.22 10.63 -17.07
C ASN A 51 6.72 10.34 -17.02
N VAL A 52 7.28 10.18 -15.81
CA VAL A 52 8.71 9.83 -15.64
C VAL A 52 9.02 8.48 -16.30
N ILE A 53 8.17 7.47 -16.11
CA ILE A 53 8.36 6.14 -16.71
C ILE A 53 8.33 6.21 -18.23
N ASN A 54 7.44 7.03 -18.80
CA ASN A 54 7.27 7.21 -20.24
C ASN A 54 8.46 7.90 -20.92
N GLU A 55 9.38 8.52 -20.17
CA GLU A 55 10.64 9.06 -20.71
C GLU A 55 11.64 7.96 -21.10
N PHE A 56 11.45 6.74 -20.60
CA PHE A 56 12.34 5.61 -20.84
C PHE A 56 11.74 4.65 -21.87
N SER A 57 12.60 4.06 -22.69
CA SER A 57 12.19 2.99 -23.59
C SER A 57 11.82 1.72 -22.82
N THR A 58 10.98 0.87 -23.41
CA THR A 58 10.65 -0.44 -22.83
C THR A 58 11.90 -1.30 -22.55
N GLU A 59 12.94 -1.20 -23.38
CA GLU A 59 14.20 -1.92 -23.16
C GLU A 59 14.94 -1.41 -21.91
N GLU A 60 15.01 -0.09 -21.71
CA GLU A 60 15.61 0.52 -20.51
C GLU A 60 14.83 0.14 -19.26
N LEU A 61 13.50 0.24 -19.28
CA LEU A 61 12.64 -0.14 -18.16
C LEU A 61 12.81 -1.63 -17.79
N THR A 62 12.93 -2.50 -18.80
CA THR A 62 13.20 -3.94 -18.58
C THR A 62 14.54 -4.16 -17.87
N LYS A 63 15.59 -3.46 -18.31
CA LYS A 63 16.92 -3.54 -17.69
C LYS A 63 16.91 -3.00 -16.25
N ILE A 64 16.23 -1.89 -16.00
CA ILE A 64 16.08 -1.30 -14.66
C ILE A 64 15.32 -2.25 -13.74
N THR A 65 14.22 -2.83 -14.21
CA THR A 65 13.42 -3.81 -13.45
C THR A 65 14.23 -5.05 -13.09
N LEU A 66 15.02 -5.57 -14.04
CA LEU A 66 15.93 -6.68 -13.78
C LEU A 66 17.01 -6.34 -12.76
N LEU A 67 17.56 -5.12 -12.81
CA LEU A 67 18.53 -4.65 -11.82
C LEU A 67 17.92 -4.59 -10.43
N MET A 68 16.73 -3.98 -10.28
CA MET A 68 16.03 -3.89 -9.00
C MET A 68 15.75 -5.26 -8.41
N SER A 69 15.24 -6.20 -9.22
CA SER A 69 15.00 -7.58 -8.78
C SER A 69 16.27 -8.28 -8.32
N LYS A 70 17.40 -8.12 -9.03
CA LYS A 70 18.68 -8.71 -8.59
C LYS A 70 19.20 -8.11 -7.28
N ILE A 71 18.94 -6.83 -7.03
CA ILE A 71 19.30 -6.18 -5.77
C ILE A 71 18.42 -6.71 -4.63
N GLU A 72 17.11 -6.84 -4.86
CA GLU A 72 16.18 -7.45 -3.91
C GLU A 72 16.60 -8.88 -3.57
N ASP A 73 16.96 -9.70 -4.56
CA ASP A 73 17.46 -11.05 -4.35
C ASP A 73 18.70 -11.06 -3.43
N VAL A 74 19.62 -10.11 -3.59
CA VAL A 74 20.80 -10.00 -2.72
C VAL A 74 20.39 -9.68 -1.28
N TRP A 75 19.43 -8.77 -1.08
CA TRP A 75 18.93 -8.40 0.24
C TRP A 75 18.18 -9.54 0.92
N ASP A 76 17.37 -10.27 0.17
CA ASP A 76 16.64 -11.43 0.68
C ASP A 76 17.59 -12.57 1.06
N ASN A 77 18.70 -12.73 0.34
CA ASN A 77 19.70 -13.78 0.57
C ASN A 77 20.88 -13.35 1.45
N LEU A 78 20.76 -12.28 2.23
CA LEU A 78 21.87 -11.86 3.10
C LEU A 78 22.23 -12.96 4.11
N PRO A 79 23.53 -13.23 4.34
CA PRO A 79 23.98 -14.28 5.27
C PRO A 79 23.51 -14.08 6.71
N TRP A 80 23.20 -12.85 7.09
CA TRP A 80 22.72 -12.48 8.42
C TRP A 80 21.21 -12.19 8.44
N ASN A 81 20.48 -12.49 7.35
CA ASN A 81 19.02 -12.40 7.35
C ASN A 81 18.46 -13.42 8.37
N PRO A 82 17.66 -13.00 9.37
CA PRO A 82 17.05 -13.89 10.37
C PRO A 82 16.24 -15.05 9.77
N ALA A 83 15.72 -14.88 8.54
CA ALA A 83 15.01 -15.93 7.81
C ALA A 83 15.93 -17.03 7.28
N ASN A 84 17.20 -16.72 6.99
CA ASN A 84 18.18 -17.63 6.40
C ASN A 84 19.16 -18.24 7.42
N THR A 85 19.15 -17.74 8.66
CA THR A 85 20.07 -18.14 9.75
C THR A 85 19.48 -19.18 10.70
N LYS A 86 18.24 -19.62 10.49
CA LYS A 86 17.63 -20.76 11.19
C LYS A 86 17.86 -22.05 10.40
N GLY A 87 19.13 -22.49 10.39
CA GLY A 87 19.55 -23.84 10.00
C GLY A 87 20.08 -24.57 11.23
#